data_AF-A0A7S3HS18-F1
#
_entry.id   AF-A0A7S3HS18-F1
#
_cell.length_a   1.000
_cell.length_b   1.000
_cell.length_c   1.000
_cell.angle_alpha   90.00
_cell.angle_beta   90.00
_cell.angle_gamma   90.00
#
_symmetry.space_group_name_H-M   'P 1'
#
loop_
_entity.id
_entity.type
_entity.pdbx_description
1 polymer ?
#
loop_
_entity_poly.entity_id
_entity_poly.type
_entity_poly.pdbx_seq_one_letter_code
_entity_poly.pdbx_strand_id
1 'polypeptide(L)'
;MIRRPKESLPEFLTKVLSDGPSWVSLLRLFMKHGRLEDAVDLLTEQVQHCVGAARLKVLGSERKWTPLQDFPVSLVVQLQRAVAAAKAKDGGSAADRSKASACASELERNLAKFGRLLEDAERARDSR
;
A
#
# COMPACT_ATOMS: atom_id res chain seq x y z
N MET A 1 20.03 -6.08 -26.94
CA MET A 1 19.00 -5.15 -26.42
C MET A 1 17.94 -5.97 -25.70
N ILE A 2 17.98 -6.02 -24.37
CA ILE A 2 16.96 -6.73 -23.58
C ILE A 2 15.72 -5.82 -23.56
N ARG A 3 14.69 -6.18 -24.32
CA ARG A 3 13.38 -5.50 -24.26
C ARG A 3 12.85 -5.68 -22.83
N ARG A 4 12.71 -4.57 -22.09
CA ARG A 4 12.04 -4.59 -20.78
C ARG A 4 10.60 -5.08 -21.01
N PRO A 5 10.12 -6.10 -20.30
CA PRO A 5 8.71 -6.47 -20.36
C PRO A 5 7.89 -5.24 -19.98
N LYS A 6 7.03 -4.79 -20.90
CA LYS A 6 5.92 -3.88 -20.59
C LYS A 6 4.80 -4.61 -19.83
N GLU A 7 5.01 -5.89 -19.54
CA GLU A 7 4.04 -6.80 -19.00
C GLU A 7 4.00 -6.66 -17.48
N SER A 8 2.78 -6.55 -16.96
CA SER A 8 2.46 -6.58 -15.55
C SER A 8 3.09 -7.82 -14.88
N LEU A 9 3.23 -7.77 -13.56
CA LEU A 9 3.70 -8.93 -12.81
C LEU A 9 2.66 -10.05 -13.00
N PRO A 10 3.06 -11.31 -13.24
CA PRO A 10 2.11 -12.42 -13.33
C PRO A 10 1.17 -12.44 -12.11
N GLU A 11 -0.13 -12.59 -12.34
CA GLU A 11 -1.17 -12.47 -11.30
C GLU A 11 -0.92 -13.39 -10.10
N PHE A 12 -0.40 -14.60 -10.35
CA PHE A 12 -0.07 -15.54 -9.28
C PHE A 12 1.03 -15.01 -8.34
N LEU A 13 2.04 -14.31 -8.87
CA LEU A 13 3.10 -13.73 -8.05
C LEU A 13 2.58 -12.54 -7.27
N THR A 14 1.74 -11.70 -7.89
CA THR A 14 1.10 -10.58 -7.20
C THR A 14 0.30 -11.07 -6.02
N LYS A 15 -0.55 -12.08 -6.23
CA LYS A 15 -1.39 -12.68 -5.19
C LYS A 15 -0.57 -13.29 -4.05
N VAL A 16 0.42 -14.13 -4.38
CA VAL A 16 1.24 -14.79 -3.36
C VAL A 16 2.09 -13.79 -2.57
N LEU A 17 2.55 -12.72 -3.20
CA LEU A 17 3.34 -11.69 -2.51
C LEU A 17 2.47 -10.70 -1.74
N SER A 18 1.22 -10.43 -2.17
CA SER A 18 0.29 -9.56 -1.43
C SER A 18 -0.30 -10.26 -0.21
N ASP A 19 -0.41 -11.60 -0.24
CA ASP A 19 -0.83 -12.44 0.87
C ASP A 19 0.33 -12.68 1.87
N GLY A 20 0.46 -11.80 2.88
CA GLY A 20 1.41 -11.98 3.98
C GLY A 20 2.55 -10.97 4.00
N PRO A 21 3.61 -11.19 4.82
CA PRO A 21 4.67 -10.20 5.08
C PRO A 21 5.50 -9.83 3.84
N SER A 22 5.42 -10.64 2.79
CA SER A 22 6.10 -10.41 1.51
C SER A 22 5.58 -9.20 0.73
N TRP A 23 4.43 -8.62 1.13
CA TRP A 23 3.83 -7.48 0.45
C TRP A 23 4.76 -6.25 0.42
N VAL A 24 5.62 -6.12 1.44
CA VAL A 24 6.65 -5.06 1.51
C VAL A 24 7.64 -5.18 0.35
N SER A 25 8.02 -6.40 -0.03
CA SER A 25 8.91 -6.66 -1.16
C SER A 25 8.24 -6.30 -2.49
N LEU A 26 6.94 -6.58 -2.62
CA LEU A 26 6.15 -6.19 -3.78
C LEU A 26 6.01 -4.66 -3.89
N LEU A 27 5.78 -3.98 -2.76
CA LEU A 27 5.75 -2.52 -2.69
C LEU A 27 7.08 -1.90 -3.16
N ARG A 28 8.21 -2.42 -2.67
CA ARG A 28 9.54 -1.99 -3.12
C ARG A 28 9.73 -2.19 -4.62
N LEU A 29 9.26 -3.31 -5.15
CA LEU A 29 9.37 -3.64 -6.57
C LEU A 29 8.60 -2.62 -7.41
N PHE A 30 7.33 -2.34 -7.07
CA PHE A 30 6.53 -1.34 -7.77
C PHE A 30 7.17 0.05 -7.75
N MET A 31 7.64 0.49 -6.58
CA MET A 31 8.33 1.76 -6.45
C MET A 31 9.62 1.84 -7.27
N LYS A 32 10.45 0.78 -7.27
CA LYS A 32 11.69 0.70 -8.04
C LYS A 32 11.45 0.84 -9.55
N HIS A 33 10.31 0.34 -10.02
CA HIS A 33 9.93 0.40 -11.44
C HIS A 33 9.07 1.62 -11.81
N GLY A 34 8.84 2.56 -10.87
CA GLY A 34 8.03 3.75 -11.11
C GLY A 34 6.54 3.47 -11.28
N ARG A 35 6.08 2.29 -10.85
CA ARG A 35 4.68 1.85 -10.91
C ARG A 35 3.91 2.35 -9.68
N LEU A 36 3.67 3.67 -9.65
CA LEU A 36 3.07 4.32 -8.49
C LEU A 36 1.60 3.94 -8.28
N GLU A 37 0.84 3.77 -9.36
CA GLU A 37 -0.56 3.32 -9.31
C GLU A 37 -0.64 1.96 -8.60
N ASP A 38 0.11 0.96 -9.08
CA ASP A 38 0.14 -0.38 -8.48
C ASP A 38 0.63 -0.40 -7.02
N ALA A 39 1.55 0.50 -6.66
CA ALA A 39 2.03 0.64 -5.28
C ALA A 39 0.94 1.18 -4.35
N VAL A 40 0.12 2.12 -4.84
CA VAL A 40 -1.01 2.68 -4.08
C VAL A 40 -2.15 1.67 -3.98
N ASP A 41 -2.46 0.95 -5.07
CA ASP A 41 -3.46 -0.12 -5.08
C ASP A 41 -3.12 -1.24 -4.09
N LEU A 42 -1.84 -1.65 -4.06
CA LEU A 42 -1.36 -2.62 -3.08
C LEU A 42 -1.59 -2.12 -1.64
N LEU A 43 -1.32 -0.84 -1.35
CA LEU A 43 -1.63 -0.27 -0.03
C LEU A 43 -3.13 -0.27 0.27
N THR A 44 -3.98 0.00 -0.72
CA THR A 44 -5.45 -0.09 -0.57
C THR A 44 -5.86 -1.50 -0.17
N GLU A 45 -5.33 -2.53 -0.84
CA GLU A 45 -5.58 -3.95 -0.54
C GLU A 45 -5.16 -4.29 0.90
N GLN A 46 -3.96 -3.86 1.32
CA GLN A 46 -3.47 -4.13 2.67
C GLN A 46 -4.32 -3.43 3.75
N VAL A 47 -4.83 -2.22 3.51
CA VAL A 47 -5.80 -1.57 4.41
C VAL A 47 -7.06 -2.43 4.56
N GLN A 48 -7.60 -2.93 3.44
CA GLN A 48 -8.80 -3.77 3.46
C GLN A 48 -8.55 -5.07 4.22
N HIS A 49 -7.37 -5.67 4.07
CA HIS A 49 -6.96 -6.86 4.84
C HIS A 49 -6.91 -6.56 6.34
N CYS A 50 -6.38 -5.40 6.75
CA CYS A 50 -6.41 -4.98 8.16
C CYS A 50 -7.84 -4.81 8.70
N VAL A 51 -8.73 -4.17 7.93
CA VAL A 51 -10.14 -3.97 8.32
C VAL A 51 -10.86 -5.32 8.44
N GLY A 52 -10.65 -6.23 7.49
CA GLY A 52 -11.21 -7.59 7.53
C GLY A 52 -10.71 -8.39 8.73
N ALA A 53 -9.40 -8.34 9.00
CA ALA A 53 -8.81 -8.99 10.17
C ALA A 53 -9.29 -8.40 11.51
N ALA A 54 -9.46 -7.08 11.60
CA ALA A 54 -10.02 -6.42 12.77
C ALA A 54 -11.46 -6.88 13.06
N ARG A 55 -12.29 -7.02 12.01
CA ARG A 55 -13.64 -7.59 12.13
C ARG A 55 -13.64 -9.04 12.59
N LEU A 56 -12.69 -9.85 12.10
CA LEU A 56 -12.58 -11.26 12.49
C LEU A 56 -12.04 -11.46 13.91
N LYS A 57 -11.19 -10.54 14.42
CA LYS A 57 -10.74 -10.55 15.83
C LYS A 57 -11.90 -10.39 16.83
N VAL A 58 -12.97 -9.67 16.46
CA VAL A 58 -14.20 -9.57 17.27
C VAL A 58 -14.90 -10.94 17.39
N LEU A 59 -14.69 -11.84 16.42
CA LEU A 59 -15.32 -13.16 16.37
C LEU A 59 -14.44 -14.29 16.96
N GLY A 60 -13.36 -13.96 17.69
CA GLY A 60 -12.63 -14.93 18.50
C GLY A 60 -11.62 -15.83 17.77
N SER A 61 -11.24 -15.51 16.52
CA SER A 61 -10.24 -16.30 15.77
C SER A 61 -8.80 -15.95 16.16
N GLU A 62 -7.93 -16.95 16.20
CA GLU A 62 -6.49 -16.88 16.54
C GLU A 62 -5.76 -15.77 15.77
N ARG A 63 -4.68 -15.24 16.35
CA ARG A 63 -3.89 -14.11 15.85
C ARG A 63 -3.40 -14.31 14.40
N LYS A 64 -4.27 -14.03 13.43
CA LYS A 64 -3.93 -13.98 12.01
C LYS A 64 -3.01 -12.77 11.79
N TRP A 65 -1.94 -12.98 11.04
CA TRP A 65 -1.00 -11.94 10.64
C TRP A 65 -1.75 -10.72 10.07
N THR A 66 -1.28 -9.51 10.42
CA THR A 66 -1.88 -8.27 9.91
C THR A 66 -0.79 -7.36 9.35
N PRO A 67 -1.04 -6.65 8.24
CA PRO A 67 -0.07 -5.70 7.66
C PRO A 67 0.44 -4.62 8.64
N LEU A 68 -0.30 -4.33 9.73
CA LEU A 68 0.14 -3.44 10.80
C LEU A 68 1.41 -3.91 11.52
N GLN A 69 1.67 -5.22 11.58
CA GLN A 69 2.85 -5.78 12.26
C GLN A 69 4.15 -5.50 11.49
N ASP A 70 4.07 -5.44 10.17
CA ASP A 70 5.20 -5.26 9.26
C ASP A 70 5.06 -3.97 8.43
N PHE A 71 4.41 -2.95 8.98
CA PHE A 71 4.10 -1.74 8.23
C PHE A 71 5.38 -0.97 7.86
N PRO A 72 5.71 -0.81 6.57
CA PRO A 72 7.01 -0.30 6.14
C PRO A 72 7.00 1.24 6.06
N VAL A 73 7.01 1.90 7.22
CA VAL A 73 6.92 3.37 7.34
C VAL A 73 7.87 4.10 6.39
N SER A 74 9.13 3.68 6.31
CA SER A 74 10.13 4.33 5.45
C SER A 74 9.81 4.24 3.96
N LEU A 75 9.27 3.10 3.49
CA LEU A 75 8.86 2.94 2.10
C LEU A 75 7.63 3.78 1.79
N VAL A 76 6.70 3.85 2.72
CA VAL A 76 5.49 4.67 2.57
C VAL A 76 5.84 6.15 2.45
N VAL A 77 6.76 6.65 3.27
CA VAL A 77 7.27 8.03 3.15
C VAL A 77 7.97 8.24 1.80
N GLN A 78 8.76 7.27 1.34
CA GLN A 78 9.38 7.32 0.02
C GLN A 78 8.32 7.35 -1.11
N LEU A 79 7.22 6.59 -0.97
CA LEU A 79 6.12 6.58 -1.92
C LEU A 79 5.40 7.93 -1.95
N GLN A 80 5.11 8.52 -0.79
CA GLN A 80 4.53 9.87 -0.71
C GLN A 80 5.39 10.90 -1.44
N ARG A 81 6.71 10.87 -1.23
CA ARG A 81 7.64 11.77 -1.92
C ARG A 81 7.64 11.52 -3.43
N ALA A 82 7.64 10.26 -3.86
CA ALA A 82 7.61 9.90 -5.28
C ALA A 82 6.32 10.37 -5.96
N VAL A 83 5.17 10.20 -5.31
CA VAL A 83 3.86 10.65 -5.80
C VAL A 83 3.79 12.19 -5.84
N ALA A 84 4.27 12.87 -4.80
CA ALA A 84 4.34 14.34 -4.78
C ALA A 84 5.24 14.88 -5.89
N ALA A 85 6.40 14.26 -6.11
CA ALA A 85 7.30 14.61 -7.20
C ALA A 85 6.68 14.37 -8.59
N ALA A 86 5.92 13.28 -8.76
CA ALA A 86 5.20 13.00 -9.99
C ALA A 86 4.12 14.06 -10.27
N LYS A 87 3.42 14.54 -9.22
CA LYS A 87 2.42 15.60 -9.32
C LYS A 87 3.03 16.95 -9.71
N ALA A 88 4.20 17.29 -9.18
CA ALA A 88 4.90 18.55 -9.45
C ALA A 88 5.62 18.60 -10.81
N LYS A 89 5.62 17.50 -11.57
CA LYS A 89 6.34 17.43 -12.84
C LYS A 89 5.57 18.13 -13.96
N ASP A 90 5.97 19.36 -14.27
CA ASP A 90 5.32 20.22 -15.28
C ASP A 90 5.35 19.68 -16.72
N GLY A 91 6.28 18.77 -17.03
CA GLY A 91 6.42 18.18 -18.37
C GLY A 91 5.51 16.99 -18.69
N GLY A 92 4.64 16.57 -17.77
CA GLY A 92 3.70 15.44 -18.00
C GLY A 92 2.49 15.82 -18.85
N SER A 93 1.84 14.83 -19.48
CA SER A 93 0.54 15.06 -20.11
C SER A 93 -0.50 15.45 -19.04
N ALA A 94 -1.61 16.08 -19.45
CA ALA A 94 -2.71 16.39 -18.53
C ALA A 94 -3.27 15.13 -17.86
N ALA A 95 -3.27 13.99 -18.57
CA ALA A 95 -3.67 12.70 -18.05
C ALA A 95 -2.72 12.18 -16.95
N ASP A 96 -1.41 12.36 -17.14
CA ASP A 96 -0.41 11.92 -16.14
C ASP A 96 -0.51 12.74 -14.84
N ARG A 97 -0.77 14.04 -14.95
CA ARG A 97 -1.01 14.90 -13.78
C ARG A 97 -2.29 14.51 -13.03
N SER A 98 -3.36 14.19 -13.76
CA SER A 98 -4.62 13.73 -13.18
C SER A 98 -4.43 12.42 -12.42
N LYS A 99 -3.74 11.44 -13.03
CA LYS A 99 -3.38 10.17 -12.40
C LYS A 99 -2.52 10.33 -11.16
N ALA A 100 -1.49 11.17 -11.23
CA ALA A 100 -0.63 11.47 -10.08
C ALA A 100 -1.42 12.13 -8.93
N SER A 101 -2.37 13.02 -9.25
CA SER A 101 -3.25 13.62 -8.26
C SER A 101 -4.19 12.60 -7.63
N ALA A 102 -4.78 11.70 -8.42
CA ALA A 102 -5.63 10.62 -7.91
C ALA A 102 -4.85 9.69 -6.98
N CYS A 103 -3.65 9.26 -7.40
CA CYS A 103 -2.73 8.46 -6.57
C CYS A 103 -2.40 9.15 -5.24
N ALA A 104 -2.15 10.47 -5.27
CA ALA A 104 -1.85 11.23 -4.06
C ALA A 104 -3.02 11.20 -3.07
N SER A 105 -4.23 11.51 -3.55
CA SER A 105 -5.43 11.51 -2.71
C SER A 105 -5.78 10.12 -2.17
N GLU A 106 -5.53 9.07 -2.95
CA GLU A 106 -5.77 7.70 -2.51
C GLU A 106 -4.73 7.24 -1.48
N LEU A 107 -3.46 7.58 -1.67
CA LEU A 107 -2.40 7.33 -0.70
C LEU A 107 -2.71 8.02 0.63
N GLU A 108 -3.04 9.31 0.63
CA GLU A 108 -3.41 10.05 1.85
C GLU A 108 -4.59 9.39 2.58
N ARG A 109 -5.61 8.96 1.83
CA ARG A 109 -6.77 8.25 2.38
C ARG A 109 -6.38 6.93 3.03
N ASN A 110 -5.49 6.15 2.41
CA ASN A 110 -5.00 4.89 2.95
C ASN A 110 -4.19 5.10 4.22
N LEU A 111 -3.33 6.12 4.27
CA LEU A 111 -2.54 6.46 5.45
C LEU A 111 -3.41 6.92 6.61
N ALA A 112 -4.42 7.74 6.35
CA ALA A 112 -5.39 8.12 7.37
C ALA A 112 -6.17 6.90 7.92
N LYS A 113 -6.50 5.92 7.06
CA LYS A 113 -7.14 4.67 7.51
C LYS A 113 -6.18 3.81 8.34
N PHE A 114 -4.93 3.65 7.92
CA PHE A 114 -3.91 2.93 8.68
C PHE A 114 -3.67 3.57 10.05
N GLY A 115 -3.58 4.90 10.12
CA GLY A 115 -3.43 5.64 11.38
C GLY A 115 -4.57 5.33 12.36
N ARG A 116 -5.83 5.41 11.91
CA ARG A 116 -6.98 5.04 12.76
C ARG A 116 -6.94 3.60 13.23
N LEU A 117 -6.57 2.66 12.35
CA LEU A 117 -6.46 1.25 12.70
C LEU A 117 -5.36 0.98 13.75
N LEU A 118 -4.26 1.74 13.71
CA LEU A 118 -3.22 1.69 14.73
C LEU A 118 -3.73 2.22 16.07
N GLU A 119 -4.37 3.40 16.07
CA GLU A 119 -4.96 3.98 17.29
C GLU A 119 -5.98 3.04 17.94
N ASP A 120 -6.85 2.41 17.14
CA ASP A 120 -7.84 1.44 17.63
C ASP A 120 -7.17 0.19 18.22
N ALA A 121 -6.08 -0.29 17.59
CA ALA A 121 -5.32 -1.44 18.08
C ALA A 121 -4.57 -1.14 19.38
N GLU A 122 -4.03 0.08 19.54
CA GLU A 122 -3.37 0.54 20.76
C GLU A 122 -4.38 0.67 21.91
N ARG A 123 -5.53 1.33 21.70
CA ARG A 123 -6.59 1.44 22.72
C ARG A 123 -7.10 0.08 23.20
N ALA A 124 -7.26 -0.87 22.27
CA ALA A 124 -7.70 -2.23 22.60
C ALA A 124 -6.67 -3.02 23.41
N ARG A 125 -5.39 -2.64 23.34
CA ARG A 125 -4.31 -3.23 24.15
C ARG A 125 -4.30 -2.65 25.57
N ASP A 126 -4.50 -1.35 25.71
CA ASP A 126 -4.49 -0.66 27.01
C ASP A 126 -5.73 -0.97 27.88
N SER A 127 -6.79 -1.52 27.27
CA SER A 127 -8.02 -1.93 27.94
C SER A 127 -8.02 -3.38 28.46
N ARG A 128 -6.88 -4.10 28.38
CA ARG A 128 -6.70 -5.48 28.84
C ARG A 128 -5.72 -5.56 30.00
#